data_AF-A0A2Y9TXU3-F1
#
_entry.id   AF-A0A2Y9TXU3-F1
#
_cell.length_a   1.000
_cell.length_b   1.000
_cell.length_c   1.000
_cell.angle_alpha   90.00
_cell.angle_beta   90.00
_cell.angle_gamma   90.00
#
_symmetry.space_group_name_H-M   'P 1'
#
loop_
_entity.id
_entity.type
_entity.pdbx_description
1 polymer ?
#
loop_
_entity_poly.entity_id
_entity_poly.type
_entity_poly.pdbx_seq_one_letter_code
_entity_poly.pdbx_strand_id
1 'polypeptide(L)'
;MKWRFLVLLLLLPAEVLTQDAPRRNPFIPDEVAQCPAAIVEEEQQLLNWALRGVIGRDGNWYGWIQTQAGSWIRITRQKPLPLFYWQLDHLLYGSAQFSDKSAGSRTCRSRSIIELKLRK
;
A
#
# COMPACT_ATOMS: atom_id res chain seq x y z
N MET A 1 -15.42 62.72 -20.52
CA MET A 1 -15.11 61.88 -19.34
C MET A 1 -14.69 60.45 -19.73
N LYS A 2 -13.70 60.26 -20.62
CA LYS A 2 -13.24 58.92 -21.05
C LYS A 2 -11.73 58.68 -20.88
N TRP A 3 -10.94 59.70 -20.57
CA TRP A 3 -9.48 59.55 -20.45
C TRP A 3 -9.04 59.03 -19.07
N ARG A 4 -9.76 59.37 -17.98
CA ARG A 4 -9.34 59.01 -16.62
C ARG A 4 -9.37 57.50 -16.32
N PHE A 5 -10.13 56.71 -17.07
CA PHE A 5 -10.17 55.25 -16.89
C PHE A 5 -8.99 54.51 -17.52
N LEU A 6 -8.31 55.09 -18.52
CA LEU A 6 -7.19 54.41 -19.18
C LEU A 6 -5.92 54.43 -18.34
N VAL A 7 -5.74 55.47 -17.50
CA VAL A 7 -4.55 55.63 -16.65
C VAL A 7 -4.61 54.72 -15.42
N LEU A 8 -5.81 54.36 -14.94
CA LEU A 8 -5.97 53.48 -13.78
C LEU A 8 -5.64 52.01 -14.09
N LEU A 9 -5.77 51.59 -15.36
CA LEU A 9 -5.47 50.22 -15.80
C LEU A 9 -3.97 49.95 -16.02
N LEU A 10 -3.14 50.99 -16.06
CA LEU A 10 -1.68 50.90 -16.22
C LEU A 10 -0.92 50.80 -14.89
N LEU A 11 -1.63 50.82 -13.75
CA LEU A 11 -1.06 50.75 -12.40
C LEU A 11 -1.26 49.38 -11.73
N LEU A 12 -1.61 48.34 -12.48
CA LEU A 12 -1.54 46.97 -11.98
C LEU A 12 -0.08 46.53 -12.03
N PRO A 13 0.63 46.38 -10.90
CA PRO A 13 1.97 45.84 -10.92
C PRO A 13 1.91 44.43 -11.48
N ALA A 14 2.68 44.20 -12.54
CA ALA A 14 2.96 42.88 -13.08
C ALA A 14 3.82 42.12 -12.06
N GLU A 15 3.22 41.68 -10.95
CA GLU A 15 3.80 40.68 -10.05
C GLU A 15 3.67 39.30 -10.70
N VAL A 16 4.29 39.19 -11.88
CA VAL A 16 4.43 37.96 -12.62
C VAL A 16 5.54 37.17 -11.96
N LEU A 17 5.12 36.15 -11.20
CA LEU A 17 5.75 34.83 -11.15
C LEU A 17 7.25 34.81 -10.81
N THR A 18 7.59 35.13 -9.56
CA THR A 18 8.79 34.55 -8.92
C THR A 18 8.38 33.85 -7.64
N GLN A 19 7.48 32.87 -7.75
CA GLN A 19 7.48 31.78 -6.78
C GLN A 19 8.72 30.95 -7.09
N ASP A 20 9.79 31.20 -6.34
CA ASP A 20 10.93 30.30 -6.22
C ASP A 20 10.40 29.00 -5.59
N ALA A 21 9.82 28.12 -6.41
CA ALA A 21 9.49 26.78 -5.99
C ALA A 21 10.82 26.11 -5.63
N PRO A 22 11.03 25.69 -4.37
CA PRO A 22 12.30 25.13 -3.95
C PRO A 22 12.65 23.95 -4.86
N ARG A 23 13.79 24.05 -5.57
CA ARG A 23 14.27 22.97 -6.44
C ARG A 23 14.55 21.75 -5.57
N ARG A 24 13.75 20.69 -5.75
CA ARG A 24 13.94 19.42 -5.05
C ARG A 24 15.32 18.84 -5.38
N ASN A 25 16.07 18.45 -4.35
CA ASN A 25 17.33 17.74 -4.53
C ASN A 25 17.04 16.28 -4.92
N PRO A 26 17.39 15.82 -6.13
CA PRO A 26 17.10 14.45 -6.59
C PRO A 26 17.99 13.38 -5.91
N PHE A 27 19.01 13.79 -5.16
CA PHE A 27 19.92 12.90 -4.44
C PHE A 27 19.56 12.70 -2.97
N ILE A 28 18.59 13.46 -2.46
CA ILE A 28 18.01 13.24 -1.14
C ILE A 28 16.81 12.31 -1.36
N PRO A 29 16.81 11.08 -0.79
CA PRO A 29 15.63 10.23 -0.82
C PRO A 29 14.46 11.02 -0.24
N ASP A 30 13.28 10.89 -0.83
CA ASP A 30 12.08 11.40 -0.16
C ASP A 30 12.09 10.84 1.27
N GLU A 31 11.85 11.71 2.26
CA GLU A 31 11.53 11.25 3.60
C GLU A 31 10.50 10.15 3.42
N VAL A 32 10.88 8.92 3.78
CA VAL A 32 10.05 7.74 3.56
C VAL A 32 8.73 8.06 4.20
N ALA A 33 7.67 8.29 3.41
CA ALA A 33 6.40 8.64 3.99
C ALA A 33 6.03 7.44 4.88
N GLN A 34 5.84 7.74 6.16
CA GLN A 34 5.54 6.71 7.14
C GLN A 34 4.28 5.98 6.65
N CYS A 35 4.34 4.64 6.61
CA CYS A 35 3.16 3.86 6.28
C CYS A 35 2.05 4.26 7.23
N PRO A 36 0.80 4.39 6.75
CA PRO A 36 -0.34 4.42 7.63
C PRO A 36 -0.18 3.32 8.69
N ALA A 37 -0.31 3.69 9.98
CA ALA A 37 -0.09 2.77 11.08
C ALA A 37 -0.90 1.46 10.92
N ALA A 38 -2.10 1.58 10.36
CA ALA A 38 -2.97 0.45 10.04
C ALA A 38 -2.34 -0.58 9.07
N ILE A 39 -1.52 -0.16 8.09
CA ILE A 39 -0.80 -1.10 7.20
C ILE A 39 0.21 -1.91 8.00
N VAL A 40 0.97 -1.23 8.88
CA VAL A 40 2.01 -1.84 9.71
C VAL A 40 1.40 -2.79 10.75
N GLU A 41 0.24 -2.44 11.30
CA GLU A 41 -0.51 -3.30 12.22
C GLU A 41 -1.02 -4.58 11.53
N GLU A 42 -1.59 -4.47 10.33
CA GLU A 42 -2.00 -5.64 9.55
C GLU A 42 -0.81 -6.50 9.10
N GLU A 43 0.33 -5.88 8.76
CA GLU A 43 1.58 -6.58 8.46
C GLU A 43 1.99 -7.47 9.65
N GLN A 44 2.00 -6.90 10.85
CA GLN A 44 2.35 -7.63 12.06
C GLN A 44 1.32 -8.72 12.40
N GLN A 45 0.04 -8.47 12.16
CA GLN A 45 -1.01 -9.48 12.30
C GLN A 45 -0.78 -10.67 11.37
N LEU A 46 -0.43 -10.43 10.10
CA LEU A 46 -0.11 -11.47 9.12
C LEU A 46 1.13 -12.28 9.50
N LEU A 47 2.18 -11.64 10.00
CA LEU A 47 3.40 -12.32 10.43
C LEU A 47 3.14 -13.29 11.60
N ASN A 48 2.12 -13.04 12.40
CA ASN A 48 1.69 -13.92 13.50
C ASN A 48 0.71 -15.02 13.08
N TRP A 49 0.32 -15.08 11.80
CA TRP A 49 -0.51 -16.15 11.27
C TRP A 49 0.30 -17.40 10.95
N ALA A 50 -0.33 -18.56 11.03
CA ALA A 50 0.28 -19.83 10.67
C ALA A 50 -0.52 -20.54 9.57
N LEU A 51 0.14 -20.86 8.46
CA LEU A 51 -0.41 -21.78 7.47
C LEU A 51 -0.36 -23.21 8.03
N ARG A 52 -1.53 -23.83 8.16
CA ARG A 52 -1.72 -25.16 8.78
C ARG A 52 -2.06 -26.26 7.80
N GLY A 53 -2.55 -25.91 6.63
CA GLY A 53 -2.87 -26.87 5.59
C GLY A 53 -3.09 -26.21 4.25
N VAL A 54 -2.79 -26.94 3.19
CA VAL A 54 -3.13 -26.58 1.82
C VAL A 54 -3.62 -27.85 1.12
N ILE A 55 -4.78 -27.77 0.47
CA ILE A 55 -5.31 -28.83 -0.38
C ILE A 55 -5.70 -28.24 -1.73
N GLY A 56 -5.56 -29.02 -2.78
CA GLY A 56 -5.92 -28.58 -4.11
C GLY A 56 -5.05 -29.19 -5.17
N ARG A 57 -5.30 -28.76 -6.39
CA ARG A 57 -4.71 -29.29 -7.61
C ARG A 57 -4.96 -28.31 -8.75
N ASP A 58 -4.07 -28.28 -9.74
CA ASP A 58 -4.27 -27.61 -11.04
C ASP A 58 -4.75 -26.14 -10.90
N GLY A 59 -4.13 -25.40 -9.96
CA GLY A 59 -4.44 -23.98 -9.72
C GLY A 59 -5.64 -23.70 -8.81
N ASN A 60 -6.38 -24.74 -8.41
CA ASN A 60 -7.51 -24.66 -7.47
C ASN A 60 -7.07 -25.04 -6.06
N TRP A 61 -6.28 -24.16 -5.45
CA TRP A 61 -5.78 -24.34 -4.09
C TRP A 61 -6.68 -23.69 -3.04
N TYR A 62 -6.81 -24.37 -1.91
CA TYR A 62 -7.45 -23.89 -0.69
C TYR A 62 -6.49 -24.06 0.48
N GLY A 63 -6.37 -23.03 1.31
CA GLY A 63 -5.49 -23.04 2.47
C GLY A 63 -6.25 -22.78 3.75
N TRP A 64 -5.69 -23.22 4.86
CA TRP A 64 -6.20 -22.93 6.20
C TRP A 64 -5.12 -22.23 7.00
N ILE A 65 -5.47 -21.04 7.47
CA ILE A 65 -4.66 -20.23 8.35
C ILE A 65 -5.25 -20.26 9.75
N GLN A 66 -4.37 -20.40 10.73
CA GLN A 66 -4.69 -20.15 12.12
C GLN A 66 -4.14 -18.78 12.51
N THR A 67 -5.00 -17.90 13.04
CA THR A 67 -4.58 -16.61 13.58
C THR A 67 -3.90 -16.79 14.93
N GLN A 68 -3.22 -15.75 15.43
CA GLN A 68 -2.63 -15.75 16.77
C GLN A 68 -3.69 -15.99 17.87
N ALA A 69 -4.92 -15.51 17.67
CA ALA A 69 -6.05 -15.74 18.57
C ALA A 69 -6.63 -17.16 18.47
N GLY A 70 -6.09 -18.02 17.60
CA GLY A 70 -6.55 -19.39 17.39
C GLY A 70 -7.72 -19.54 16.41
N SER A 71 -8.22 -18.44 15.84
CA SER A 71 -9.32 -18.48 14.85
C SER A 71 -8.85 -19.08 13.52
N TRP A 72 -9.77 -19.73 12.82
CA TRP A 72 -9.50 -20.37 11.53
C TRP A 72 -9.98 -19.52 10.36
N ILE A 73 -9.11 -19.32 9.38
CA ILE A 73 -9.41 -18.60 8.14
C ILE A 73 -9.15 -19.55 6.97
N ARG A 74 -10.18 -19.83 6.18
CA ARG A 74 -10.02 -20.49 4.87
C ARG A 74 -9.63 -19.44 3.84
N ILE A 75 -8.51 -19.66 3.17
CA ILE A 75 -7.98 -18.77 2.13
C ILE A 75 -8.07 -19.43 0.74
N THR A 76 -8.38 -18.60 -0.27
CA THR A 76 -8.40 -18.95 -1.69
C THR A 76 -8.33 -17.66 -2.51
N ARG A 77 -7.87 -17.72 -3.76
CA ARG A 77 -7.70 -16.54 -4.62
C ARG A 77 -9.01 -15.77 -4.86
N GLN A 78 -10.15 -16.44 -4.76
CA GLN A 78 -11.47 -15.86 -5.04
C GLN A 78 -12.11 -15.18 -3.83
N LYS A 79 -11.56 -15.37 -2.62
CA LYS A 79 -12.18 -14.90 -1.38
C LYS A 79 -11.33 -13.80 -0.74
N PRO A 80 -11.90 -12.64 -0.42
CA PRO A 80 -11.17 -11.59 0.28
C PRO A 80 -10.77 -12.07 1.68
N LEU A 81 -9.61 -11.60 2.13
CA LEU A 81 -9.14 -11.78 3.50
C LEU A 81 -9.87 -10.79 4.42
N PRO A 82 -9.95 -11.08 5.73
CA PRO A 82 -10.37 -10.11 6.74
C PRO A 82 -9.26 -9.09 7.01
N LEU A 83 -8.68 -8.52 5.95
CA LEU A 83 -7.59 -7.54 5.94
C LEU A 83 -7.88 -6.50 4.86
N PHE A 84 -7.65 -5.24 5.19
CA PHE A 84 -7.91 -4.12 4.29
C PHE A 84 -6.76 -3.89 3.32
N TYR A 85 -5.52 -3.92 3.79
CA TYR A 85 -4.33 -3.54 3.01
C TYR A 85 -3.64 -4.72 2.36
N TRP A 86 -3.87 -5.93 2.87
CA TRP A 86 -3.21 -7.12 2.34
C TRP A 86 -4.16 -8.02 1.56
N GLN A 87 -3.61 -8.71 0.55
CA GLN A 87 -4.34 -9.67 -0.26
C GLN A 87 -3.52 -10.94 -0.47
N LEU A 88 -4.21 -12.04 -0.79
CA LEU A 88 -3.57 -13.29 -1.19
C LEU A 88 -3.19 -13.20 -2.68
N ASP A 89 -1.90 -13.28 -2.97
CA ASP A 89 -1.38 -13.23 -4.34
C ASP A 89 -1.27 -14.65 -4.92
N HIS A 90 -0.57 -15.53 -4.19
CA HIS A 90 -0.34 -16.90 -4.60
C HIS A 90 -0.62 -17.88 -3.46
N LEU A 91 -1.23 -19.01 -3.82
CA LEU A 91 -1.38 -20.15 -2.93
C LEU A 91 -0.91 -21.38 -3.68
N LEU A 92 0.15 -21.99 -3.16
CA LEU A 92 0.83 -23.14 -3.73
C LEU A 92 0.89 -24.25 -2.68
N TYR A 93 1.33 -25.44 -3.11
CA TYR A 93 1.59 -26.53 -2.18
C TYR A 93 2.61 -26.11 -1.13
N GLY A 94 2.16 -25.98 0.12
CA GLY A 94 3.00 -25.65 1.25
C GLY A 94 3.33 -24.17 1.45
N SER A 95 2.81 -23.24 0.64
CA SER A 95 3.03 -21.80 0.85
C SER A 95 1.87 -20.91 0.43
N ALA A 96 1.70 -19.81 1.15
CA ALA A 96 0.75 -18.74 0.85
C ALA A 96 1.50 -17.41 0.83
N GLN A 97 1.41 -16.69 -0.27
CA GLN A 97 2.06 -15.40 -0.46
C GLN A 97 1.02 -14.28 -0.45
N PHE A 98 1.33 -13.24 0.30
CA PHE A 98 0.52 -12.06 0.49
C PHE A 98 1.26 -10.84 -0.01
N SER A 99 0.54 -9.93 -0.64
CA SER A 99 1.06 -8.65 -1.08
C SER A 99 0.22 -7.50 -0.54
N ASP A 100 0.88 -6.37 -0.34
CA ASP A 100 0.22 -5.12 -0.03
C ASP A 100 -0.50 -4.59 -1.28
N LYS A 101 -1.81 -4.33 -1.16
CA LYS A 101 -2.64 -3.75 -2.22
C LYS A 101 -2.17 -2.35 -2.63
N SER A 102 -1.46 -1.66 -1.74
CA SER A 102 -0.97 -0.30 -1.92
C SER A 102 0.46 -0.23 -2.48
N ALA A 103 1.11 -1.36 -2.78
CA ALA A 103 2.50 -1.41 -3.27
C ALA A 103 2.77 -0.58 -4.56
N GLY A 104 1.74 -0.20 -5.32
CA GLY A 104 1.84 0.70 -6.47
C GLY A 104 1.81 2.20 -6.15
N SER A 105 1.32 2.59 -4.96
CA SER A 105 1.30 3.96 -4.46
C SER A 105 2.61 4.23 -3.73
N ARG A 106 3.54 4.93 -4.39
CA ARG A 106 4.96 5.15 -4.02
C ARG A 106 5.23 5.81 -2.66
N THR A 107 4.24 5.98 -1.80
CA THR A 107 4.37 6.79 -0.59
C THR A 107 4.90 5.99 0.60
N CYS A 108 4.68 4.68 0.69
CA CYS A 108 5.34 3.89 1.75
C CYS A 108 5.87 2.53 1.28
N ARG A 109 7.09 2.21 1.72
CA ARG A 109 7.68 0.88 1.60
C ARG A 109 7.34 0.03 2.84
N SER A 110 6.10 -0.45 2.95
CA SER A 110 5.85 -1.69 3.72
C SER A 110 6.50 -2.85 2.96
N ARG A 111 6.90 -3.93 3.66
CA ARG A 111 7.47 -5.12 3.00
C ARG A 111 6.48 -5.58 1.93
N SER A 112 6.84 -5.48 0.67
CA SER A 112 5.89 -5.66 -0.44
C SER A 112 5.27 -7.05 -0.51
N ILE A 113 5.89 -8.05 0.15
CA ILE A 113 5.50 -9.46 0.08
C ILE A 113 5.76 -10.16 1.43
N ILE A 114 4.76 -10.89 1.92
CA ILE A 114 4.86 -11.85 3.04
C ILE A 114 4.60 -13.25 2.53
N GLU A 115 5.46 -14.22 2.86
CA GLU A 115 5.23 -15.63 2.56
C GLU A 115 5.05 -16.43 3.86
N LEU A 116 3.91 -17.08 4.00
CA LEU A 116 3.65 -18.06 5.05
C LEU A 116 3.92 -19.46 4.49
N LYS A 117 4.88 -20.17 5.09
CA LYS A 117 5.14 -21.58 4.78
C LYS A 117 4.36 -22.49 5.73
N LEU A 118 3.93 -23.63 5.20
CA LEU A 118 3.24 -24.66 5.96
C LEU A 118 4.16 -25.12 7.10
N ARG A 119 3.73 -24.88 8.34
CA ARG A 119 4.48 -25.33 9.52
C ARG A 119 4.25 -26.83 9.69
N LYS A 120 5.35 -27.58 9.79
CA LYS A 120 5.35 -28.99 10.18
C LYS A 120 5.03 -29.14 11.67
#